data_AF-A0A803T3Y6-F1
#
_entry.id   AF-A0A803T3Y6-F1
#
_cell.length_a   1.000
_cell.length_b   1.000
_cell.length_c   1.000
_cell.angle_alpha   90.00
_cell.angle_beta   90.00
_cell.angle_gamma   90.00
#
_symmetry.space_group_name_H-M   'P 1'
#
loop_
_entity.id
_entity.type
_entity.pdbx_description
1 polymer ?
#
loop_
_entity_poly.entity_id
_entity_poly.type
_entity_poly.pdbx_seq_one_letter_code
_entity_poly.pdbx_strand_id
1 'polypeptide(L)'
;MAAPQHSYLLASLRADCLNKPFAQRCLDLQTVIQDFPAKELHAIFPWLVESIFGSLDGVLVGWSLRTLQGRTNPTEYNLALEFLDPGGPMMELVYKLQAEEYRYDFPVSYLPAPVKASIQERILPECSLYHNKVQFPPSGGVLGLSLALNPYEYYMFYFAISLITQKNVHPTYHVSMSNSAYFVLVDRYLKWFLPTEGNVIPPRSSDPGGPAPSPAPRSPVMPFTSYGMHPTSLLKRHIAHQTSANADPASQEIWRSETMLQVFVEMWLHHYPLDIYQKIQSPHIKLETFHYHLPSIYSPSSSFAFPIQSSYRSYYTYQESFKPSEEQVLVIRLLVKHLHAFSNSSLRAEAPASPSPSGHSHSPGPLEEFKRLTGPSLPVLTSYCSLCFSLSFAKVLEMWLSYLQPWRYAPERATLGAEQAPRIMSEKWAPFVQENLLMFTELFVAFLTRALRTDLVSPKNALMLFRATKVFAQPSLAPVIQKGQLGGRGEASFL
;
A
#
# COMPACT_ATOMS: atom_id res chain seq x y z
N MET A 1 -24.19 -16.42 39.03
CA MET A 1 -23.58 -15.22 38.42
C MET A 1 -23.86 -15.30 36.93
N ALA A 2 -24.68 -14.38 36.39
CA ALA A 2 -24.89 -14.30 34.95
C ALA A 2 -23.58 -13.85 34.28
N ALA A 3 -23.13 -14.57 33.26
CA ALA A 3 -22.01 -14.12 32.44
C ALA A 3 -22.37 -12.75 31.81
N PRO A 4 -21.41 -11.82 31.65
CA PRO A 4 -21.69 -10.54 31.00
C PRO A 4 -22.28 -10.77 29.60
N GLN A 5 -23.33 -10.03 29.23
CA GLN A 5 -24.07 -10.18 27.96
C GLN A 5 -23.15 -10.22 26.72
N HIS A 6 -22.03 -9.48 26.74
CA HIS A 6 -21.02 -9.48 25.69
C HIS A 6 -20.37 -10.86 25.43
N SER A 7 -20.19 -11.65 26.49
CA SER A 7 -19.65 -13.02 26.40
C SER A 7 -20.66 -13.97 25.74
N TYR A 8 -21.96 -13.73 25.95
CA TYR A 8 -23.03 -14.52 25.35
C TYR A 8 -23.17 -14.27 23.84
N LEU A 9 -23.14 -13.00 23.40
CA LEU A 9 -23.19 -12.66 21.98
C LEU A 9 -22.03 -13.30 21.20
N LEU A 10 -20.80 -13.16 21.71
CA LEU A 10 -19.62 -13.78 21.09
C LEU A 10 -19.73 -15.31 21.04
N ALA A 11 -20.21 -15.95 22.12
CA ALA A 11 -20.40 -17.39 22.15
C ALA A 11 -21.46 -17.86 21.14
N SER A 12 -22.57 -17.11 21.01
CA SER A 12 -23.61 -17.38 20.02
C SER A 12 -23.09 -17.27 18.59
N LEU A 13 -22.37 -16.19 18.27
CA LEU A 13 -21.79 -16.00 16.94
C LEU A 13 -20.76 -17.08 16.59
N ARG A 14 -19.95 -17.52 17.55
CA ARG A 14 -19.02 -18.64 17.36
C ARG A 14 -19.73 -19.96 17.13
N ALA A 15 -20.84 -20.22 17.82
CA ALA A 15 -21.65 -21.41 17.57
C ALA A 15 -22.29 -21.35 16.17
N ASP A 16 -22.79 -20.19 15.76
CA ASP A 16 -23.35 -19.96 14.43
C ASP A 16 -22.32 -20.19 13.32
N CYS A 17 -21.04 -19.84 13.55
CA CYS A 17 -19.97 -20.13 12.61
C CYS A 17 -19.83 -21.62 12.25
N LEU A 18 -20.17 -22.53 13.18
CA LEU A 18 -20.08 -23.97 12.98
C LEU A 18 -21.38 -24.58 12.43
N ASN A 19 -22.52 -23.95 12.73
CA ASN A 19 -23.84 -24.55 12.53
C ASN A 19 -24.64 -23.92 11.37
N LYS A 20 -24.31 -22.70 10.93
CA LYS A 20 -25.06 -21.98 9.90
C LYS A 20 -24.30 -21.87 8.58
N PRO A 21 -24.99 -21.93 7.41
CA PRO A 21 -24.40 -21.64 6.11
C PRO A 21 -23.83 -20.21 6.03
N PHE A 22 -22.82 -19.98 5.18
CA PHE A 22 -22.15 -18.68 5.03
C PHE A 22 -23.13 -17.52 4.76
N ALA A 23 -24.14 -17.74 3.91
CA ALA A 23 -25.12 -16.72 3.59
C ALA A 23 -25.94 -16.27 4.82
N GLN A 24 -26.44 -17.23 5.61
CA GLN A 24 -27.19 -16.90 6.82
C GLN A 24 -26.29 -16.18 7.84
N ARG A 25 -25.03 -16.60 7.98
CA ARG A 25 -24.07 -15.92 8.87
C ARG A 25 -23.87 -14.45 8.49
N CYS A 26 -23.78 -14.13 7.20
CA CYS A 26 -23.63 -12.74 6.75
C CYS A 26 -24.87 -11.88 7.09
N LEU A 27 -26.08 -12.43 6.89
CA LEU A 27 -27.34 -11.75 7.21
C LEU A 27 -27.50 -11.53 8.72
N ASP A 28 -27.20 -12.55 9.52
CA ASP A 28 -27.25 -12.46 10.98
C ASP A 28 -26.24 -11.43 11.49
N LEU A 29 -25.01 -11.44 10.96
CA LEU A 29 -23.99 -10.45 11.31
C LEU A 29 -24.39 -9.02 10.92
N GLN A 30 -25.00 -8.83 9.76
CA GLN A 30 -25.52 -7.52 9.35
C GLN A 30 -26.59 -7.02 10.31
N THR A 31 -27.51 -7.90 10.71
CA THR A 31 -28.55 -7.57 11.70
C THR A 31 -27.93 -7.20 13.05
N VAL A 32 -26.94 -7.98 13.52
CA VAL A 32 -26.21 -7.68 14.75
C VAL A 32 -25.51 -6.32 14.68
N ILE A 33 -24.85 -5.99 13.57
CA ILE A 33 -24.15 -4.70 13.38
C ILE A 33 -25.13 -3.52 13.47
N GLN A 34 -26.33 -3.68 12.92
CA GLN A 34 -27.36 -2.65 12.92
C GLN A 34 -27.98 -2.48 14.32
N ASP A 35 -28.42 -3.59 14.93
CA ASP A 35 -29.28 -3.56 16.11
C ASP A 35 -28.52 -3.37 17.42
N PHE A 36 -27.27 -3.84 17.52
CA PHE A 36 -26.52 -3.82 18.78
C PHE A 36 -25.77 -2.50 19.01
N PRO A 37 -25.64 -2.03 20.26
CA PRO A 37 -24.91 -0.81 20.55
C PRO A 37 -23.39 -1.00 20.37
N ALA A 38 -22.69 0.11 20.13
CA ALA A 38 -21.25 0.09 19.85
C ALA A 38 -20.41 -0.61 20.94
N LYS A 39 -20.82 -0.52 22.21
CA LYS A 39 -20.18 -1.23 23.33
C LYS A 39 -20.20 -2.75 23.19
N GLU A 40 -21.30 -3.33 22.72
CA GLU A 40 -21.40 -4.77 22.50
C GLU A 40 -20.60 -5.19 21.27
N LEU A 41 -20.70 -4.38 20.21
CA LEU A 41 -19.97 -4.58 18.97
C LEU A 41 -18.45 -4.47 19.16
N HIS A 42 -18.00 -3.58 20.05
CA HIS A 42 -16.59 -3.40 20.38
C HIS A 42 -15.95 -4.71 20.87
N ALA A 43 -16.68 -5.47 21.70
CA ALA A 43 -16.19 -6.72 22.28
C ALA A 43 -16.05 -7.86 21.26
N ILE A 44 -16.87 -7.88 20.20
CA ILE A 44 -16.82 -8.91 19.16
C ILE A 44 -15.94 -8.52 17.97
N PHE A 45 -15.62 -7.23 17.82
CA PHE A 45 -14.91 -6.71 16.64
C PHE A 45 -13.58 -7.40 16.34
N PRO A 46 -12.64 -7.61 17.30
CA PRO A 46 -11.39 -8.31 17.02
C PRO A 46 -11.62 -9.73 16.49
N TRP A 47 -12.55 -10.46 17.12
CA TRP A 47 -12.91 -11.81 16.67
C TRP A 47 -13.52 -11.80 15.27
N LEU A 48 -14.38 -10.82 14.95
CA LEU A 48 -14.98 -10.72 13.62
C LEU A 48 -13.91 -10.45 12.56
N VAL A 49 -12.98 -9.52 12.82
CA VAL A 49 -11.84 -9.22 11.94
C VAL A 49 -10.99 -10.47 11.69
N GLU A 50 -10.61 -11.21 12.74
CA GLU A 50 -9.87 -12.47 12.61
C GLU A 50 -10.68 -13.56 11.89
N SER A 51 -12.00 -13.61 12.09
CA SER A 51 -12.86 -14.58 11.41
C SER A 51 -12.94 -14.32 9.90
N ILE A 52 -12.76 -13.07 9.46
CA ILE A 52 -12.77 -12.66 8.06
C ILE A 52 -11.40 -12.87 7.42
N PHE A 53 -10.35 -12.29 8.01
CA PHE A 53 -9.01 -12.24 7.42
C PHE A 53 -8.09 -13.39 7.85
N GLY A 54 -8.50 -14.17 8.84
CA GLY A 54 -7.65 -15.14 9.52
C GLY A 54 -6.90 -14.52 10.70
N SER A 55 -6.51 -15.37 11.64
CA SER A 55 -5.71 -14.96 12.79
C SER A 55 -4.25 -14.77 12.38
N LEU A 56 -3.54 -13.90 13.10
CA LEU A 56 -2.15 -13.55 12.79
C LEU A 56 -1.19 -14.75 12.91
N ASP A 57 -1.48 -15.69 13.82
CA ASP A 57 -0.74 -16.95 13.99
C ASP A 57 -1.07 -18.02 12.93
N GLY A 58 -2.07 -17.76 12.08
CA GLY A 58 -2.53 -18.64 11.02
C GLY A 58 -3.37 -19.83 11.48
N VAL A 59 -3.78 -19.88 12.76
CA VAL A 59 -4.67 -20.94 13.28
C VAL A 59 -6.07 -20.82 12.67
N LEU A 60 -6.59 -19.60 12.58
CA LEU A 60 -7.84 -19.30 11.88
C LEU A 60 -7.49 -18.89 10.45
N VAL A 61 -8.03 -19.61 9.47
CA VAL A 61 -7.85 -19.30 8.04
C VAL A 61 -8.71 -18.12 7.59
N GLY A 62 -9.83 -17.90 8.29
CA GLY A 62 -10.83 -16.88 7.96
C GLY A 62 -11.70 -17.27 6.76
N TRP A 63 -12.27 -16.28 6.07
CA TRP A 63 -13.19 -16.47 4.93
C TRP A 63 -12.47 -16.85 3.63
N SER A 64 -11.14 -17.05 3.68
CA SER A 64 -10.34 -17.49 2.53
C SER A 64 -10.51 -16.58 1.30
N LEU A 65 -10.59 -15.26 1.51
CA LEU A 65 -10.88 -14.27 0.46
C LEU A 65 -9.93 -14.34 -0.76
N ARG A 66 -8.69 -14.81 -0.55
CA ARG A 66 -7.69 -14.99 -1.61
C ARG A 66 -7.97 -16.18 -2.54
N THR A 67 -8.70 -17.19 -2.05
CA THR A 67 -9.08 -18.38 -2.83
C THR A 67 -10.55 -18.41 -3.21
N LEU A 68 -11.38 -17.55 -2.61
CA LEU A 68 -12.80 -17.40 -2.95
C LEU A 68 -12.96 -16.77 -4.35
N GLN A 69 -13.59 -17.50 -5.27
CA GLN A 69 -13.79 -17.09 -6.66
C GLN A 69 -15.25 -17.18 -7.09
N GLY A 70 -15.70 -16.21 -7.89
CA GLY A 70 -17.07 -16.17 -8.40
C GLY A 70 -17.42 -17.29 -9.37
N ARG A 71 -16.42 -17.92 -10.03
CA ARG A 71 -16.67 -19.07 -10.93
C ARG A 71 -16.97 -20.36 -10.20
N THR A 72 -16.42 -20.54 -9.00
CA THR A 72 -16.59 -21.76 -8.20
C THR A 72 -17.73 -21.60 -7.21
N ASN A 73 -17.77 -20.48 -6.49
CA ASN A 73 -18.75 -20.20 -5.42
C ASN A 73 -19.39 -18.81 -5.63
N PRO A 74 -20.25 -18.62 -6.66
CA PRO A 74 -20.77 -17.30 -7.02
C PRO A 74 -21.55 -16.62 -5.88
N THR A 75 -22.38 -17.37 -5.15
CA THR A 75 -23.20 -16.83 -4.05
C THR A 75 -22.33 -16.35 -2.89
N GLU A 76 -21.42 -17.19 -2.39
CA GLU A 76 -20.52 -16.80 -1.28
C GLU A 76 -19.57 -15.68 -1.70
N TYR A 77 -19.08 -15.71 -2.93
CA TYR A 77 -18.24 -14.67 -3.50
C TYR A 77 -18.94 -13.31 -3.48
N ASN A 78 -20.18 -13.22 -3.99
CA ASN A 78 -20.92 -11.96 -4.03
C ASN A 78 -21.26 -11.47 -2.63
N LEU A 79 -21.71 -12.36 -1.73
CA LEU A 79 -22.03 -11.99 -0.35
C LEU A 79 -20.81 -11.48 0.41
N ALA A 80 -19.63 -12.11 0.24
CA ALA A 80 -18.40 -11.63 0.84
C ALA A 80 -18.00 -10.26 0.29
N LEU A 81 -18.15 -10.03 -1.02
CA LEU A 81 -17.86 -8.74 -1.64
C LEU A 81 -18.82 -7.63 -1.17
N GLU A 82 -20.11 -7.92 -1.01
CA GLU A 82 -21.11 -6.97 -0.51
C GLU A 82 -20.91 -6.66 0.97
N PHE A 83 -20.63 -7.68 1.78
CA PHE A 83 -20.41 -7.53 3.21
C PHE A 83 -19.16 -6.68 3.52
N LEU A 84 -18.09 -6.89 2.76
CA LEU A 84 -16.78 -6.25 2.95
C LEU A 84 -16.56 -5.02 2.06
N ASP A 85 -17.55 -4.63 1.26
CA ASP A 85 -17.50 -3.43 0.43
C ASP A 85 -17.15 -2.20 1.29
N PRO A 86 -16.43 -1.19 0.76
CA PRO A 86 -16.20 0.06 1.49
C PRO A 86 -17.48 0.74 1.99
N GLY A 87 -18.62 0.52 1.32
CA GLY A 87 -19.94 0.96 1.78
C GLY A 87 -20.78 -0.14 2.46
N GLY A 88 -20.19 -1.30 2.76
CA GLY A 88 -20.87 -2.48 3.29
C GLY A 88 -20.94 -2.55 4.82
N PRO A 89 -21.67 -3.55 5.37
CA PRO A 89 -21.87 -3.74 6.81
C PRO A 89 -20.59 -3.73 7.64
N MET A 90 -19.50 -4.34 7.15
CA MET A 90 -18.26 -4.39 7.91
C MET A 90 -17.62 -3.01 8.09
N MET A 91 -17.67 -2.15 7.06
CA MET A 91 -17.13 -0.79 7.16
C MET A 91 -18.06 0.12 7.97
N GLU A 92 -19.37 -0.10 7.91
CA GLU A 92 -20.34 0.55 8.79
C GLU A 92 -20.03 0.27 10.27
N LEU A 93 -19.75 -0.99 10.62
CA LEU A 93 -19.29 -1.37 11.95
C LEU A 93 -18.00 -0.63 12.35
N VAL A 94 -17.01 -0.57 11.45
CA VAL A 94 -15.76 0.15 11.68
C VAL A 94 -16.02 1.62 12.02
N TYR A 95 -16.89 2.30 11.27
CA TYR A 95 -17.23 3.69 11.52
C TYR A 95 -18.03 3.90 12.79
N LYS A 96 -18.98 3.00 13.10
CA LYS A 96 -19.74 2.99 14.35
C LYS A 96 -18.83 2.91 15.58
N LEU A 97 -17.83 2.05 15.54
CA LEU A 97 -16.84 1.92 16.61
C LEU A 97 -15.84 3.08 16.65
N GLN A 98 -15.55 3.67 15.47
CA GLN A 98 -14.63 4.80 15.37
C GLN A 98 -15.23 6.06 16.00
N ALA A 99 -16.55 6.25 15.88
CA ALA A 99 -17.27 7.37 16.49
C ALA A 99 -17.19 7.36 18.03
N GLU A 100 -17.04 6.19 18.64
CA GLU A 100 -16.89 6.01 20.10
C GLU A 100 -15.42 6.00 20.56
N GLU A 101 -14.47 6.31 19.66
CA GLU A 101 -13.02 6.42 19.94
C GLU A 101 -12.36 5.16 20.54
N TYR A 102 -12.93 3.98 20.30
CA TYR A 102 -12.34 2.71 20.75
C TYR A 102 -10.92 2.48 20.20
N ARG A 103 -10.12 1.70 20.93
CA ARG A 103 -8.75 1.31 20.55
C ARG A 103 -8.56 -0.19 20.64
N TYR A 104 -7.70 -0.72 19.76
CA TYR A 104 -7.38 -2.14 19.65
C TYR A 104 -5.87 -2.33 19.59
N ASP A 105 -5.39 -3.32 20.33
CA ASP A 105 -3.97 -3.66 20.36
C ASP A 105 -3.61 -4.55 19.18
N PHE A 106 -2.61 -4.12 18.41
CA PHE A 106 -2.02 -4.90 17.32
C PHE A 106 -0.57 -5.30 17.66
N PRO A 107 -0.19 -6.59 17.66
CA PRO A 107 1.15 -6.98 18.09
C PRO A 107 2.23 -6.58 17.07
N VAL A 108 3.30 -5.93 17.55
CA VAL A 108 4.43 -5.48 16.72
C VAL A 108 5.17 -6.66 16.06
N SER A 109 5.09 -7.87 16.63
CA SER A 109 5.70 -9.08 16.09
C SER A 109 5.26 -9.43 14.67
N TYR A 110 4.07 -8.99 14.27
CA TYR A 110 3.49 -9.25 12.95
C TYR A 110 3.75 -8.13 11.93
N LEU A 111 4.43 -7.05 12.31
CA LEU A 111 4.85 -6.02 11.35
C LEU A 111 5.96 -6.55 10.43
N PRO A 112 6.09 -5.97 9.22
CA PRO A 112 7.24 -6.20 8.35
C PRO A 112 8.57 -6.04 9.10
N ALA A 113 9.54 -6.90 8.76
CA ALA A 113 10.80 -7.01 9.49
C ALA A 113 11.54 -5.69 9.78
N PRO A 114 11.63 -4.72 8.85
CA PRO A 114 12.36 -3.47 9.10
C PRO A 114 11.71 -2.61 10.17
N VAL A 115 10.39 -2.42 10.06
CA VAL A 115 9.61 -1.63 11.01
C VAL A 115 9.61 -2.30 12.37
N LYS A 116 9.42 -3.64 12.38
CA LYS A 116 9.49 -4.44 13.60
C LYS A 116 10.84 -4.27 14.31
N ALA A 117 11.95 -4.39 13.57
CA ALA A 117 13.30 -4.23 14.12
C ALA A 117 13.51 -2.80 14.67
N SER A 118 13.13 -1.77 13.91
CA SER A 118 13.20 -0.37 14.33
C SER A 118 12.48 -0.14 15.67
N ILE A 119 11.22 -0.61 15.77
CA ILE A 119 10.42 -0.45 16.99
C ILE A 119 11.03 -1.23 18.16
N GLN A 120 11.54 -2.44 17.92
CA GLN A 120 12.21 -3.26 18.94
C GLN A 120 13.50 -2.61 19.46
N GLU A 121 14.23 -1.91 18.59
CA GLU A 121 15.41 -1.11 18.92
C GLU A 121 15.06 0.26 19.54
N ARG A 122 13.77 0.54 19.75
CA ARG A 122 13.22 1.82 20.26
C ARG A 122 13.53 3.02 19.36
N ILE A 123 13.78 2.76 18.08
CA ILE A 123 13.89 3.77 17.03
C ILE A 123 12.52 3.90 16.38
N LEU A 124 11.90 5.07 16.48
CA LEU A 124 10.58 5.29 15.89
C LEU A 124 10.71 5.33 14.36
N PRO A 125 9.92 4.53 13.60
CA PRO A 125 9.92 4.61 12.15
C PRO A 125 9.54 6.02 11.67
N GLU A 126 10.08 6.42 10.52
CA GLU A 126 9.78 7.72 9.90
C GLU A 126 8.30 7.87 9.51
N CYS A 127 7.63 6.75 9.21
CA CYS A 127 6.22 6.73 8.85
C CYS A 127 5.34 7.14 10.05
N SER A 128 4.54 8.20 9.87
CA SER A 128 3.64 8.74 10.89
C SER A 128 2.58 7.75 11.36
N LEU A 129 2.35 6.67 10.61
CA LEU A 129 1.42 5.59 10.96
C LEU A 129 1.67 5.04 12.37
N TYR A 130 2.93 5.05 12.85
CA TYR A 130 3.35 4.47 14.14
C TYR A 130 3.53 5.50 15.26
N HIS A 131 3.49 6.80 14.95
CA HIS A 131 3.78 7.85 15.93
C HIS A 131 2.74 7.87 17.04
N ASN A 132 3.20 7.90 18.30
CA ASN A 132 2.35 7.89 19.50
C ASN A 132 1.41 6.67 19.65
N LYS A 133 1.67 5.58 18.91
CA LYS A 133 0.84 4.35 18.98
C LYS A 133 1.55 3.17 19.61
N VAL A 134 2.88 3.18 19.66
CA VAL A 134 3.65 2.08 20.27
C VAL A 134 3.47 2.10 21.79
N GLN A 135 2.90 1.03 22.33
CA GLN A 135 2.78 0.80 23.76
C GLN A 135 3.97 -0.03 24.25
N PHE A 136 4.63 0.45 25.29
CA PHE A 136 5.73 -0.26 25.94
C PHE A 136 5.23 -0.89 27.25
N PRO A 137 5.36 -2.21 27.44
CA PRO A 137 4.91 -2.86 28.66
C PRO A 137 5.72 -2.34 29.87
N PRO A 138 5.09 -2.16 31.05
CA PRO A 138 5.75 -1.64 32.26
C PRO A 138 6.96 -2.47 32.72
N SER A 139 6.97 -3.76 32.37
CA SER A 139 8.02 -4.73 32.70
C SER A 139 9.30 -4.60 31.86
N GLY A 140 9.39 -3.62 30.96
CA GLY A 140 10.63 -3.27 30.25
C GLY A 140 11.14 -4.29 29.22
N GLY A 141 10.41 -5.40 29.02
CA GLY A 141 10.75 -6.45 28.06
C GLY A 141 10.36 -6.09 26.62
N VAL A 142 11.14 -6.59 25.66
CA VAL A 142 10.87 -6.48 24.19
C VAL A 142 9.72 -7.41 23.75
N LEU A 143 9.41 -8.42 24.57
CA LEU A 143 8.30 -9.35 24.34
C LEU A 143 6.99 -8.68 24.77
N GLY A 144 6.07 -8.48 23.82
CA GLY A 144 4.74 -7.91 24.07
C GLY A 144 4.54 -6.45 23.66
N LEU A 145 5.37 -5.91 22.75
CA LEU A 145 5.10 -4.60 22.13
C LEU A 145 3.82 -4.65 21.28
N SER A 146 2.93 -3.68 21.50
CA SER A 146 1.67 -3.53 20.76
C SER A 146 1.52 -2.11 20.20
N LEU A 147 0.71 -1.97 19.16
CA LEU A 147 0.24 -0.71 18.62
C LEU A 147 -1.20 -0.46 19.06
N ALA A 148 -1.49 0.74 19.55
CA ALA A 148 -2.83 1.20 19.91
C ALA A 148 -3.56 1.78 18.69
N LEU A 149 -4.24 0.93 17.93
CA LEU A 149 -4.90 1.32 16.67
C LEU A 149 -6.36 1.71 16.90
N ASN A 150 -6.88 2.67 16.13
CA ASN A 150 -8.34 2.87 16.04
C ASN A 150 -8.99 1.75 15.19
N PRO A 151 -10.33 1.61 15.16
CA PRO A 151 -10.99 0.50 14.48
C PRO A 151 -10.68 0.46 12.97
N TYR A 152 -10.57 1.62 12.33
CA TYR A 152 -10.27 1.72 10.90
C TYR A 152 -8.84 1.27 10.59
N GLU A 153 -7.87 1.74 11.37
CA GLU A 153 -6.47 1.31 11.27
C GLU A 153 -6.34 -0.19 11.53
N TYR A 154 -6.98 -0.71 12.58
CA TYR A 154 -6.96 -2.13 12.92
C TYR A 154 -7.51 -2.99 11.77
N TYR A 155 -8.66 -2.60 11.19
CA TYR A 155 -9.22 -3.25 10.02
C TYR A 155 -8.27 -3.23 8.83
N MET A 156 -7.68 -2.06 8.52
CA MET A 156 -6.75 -1.91 7.39
C MET A 156 -5.46 -2.71 7.58
N PHE A 157 -4.95 -2.82 8.80
CA PHE A 157 -3.80 -3.66 9.12
C PHE A 157 -4.10 -5.13 8.83
N TYR A 158 -5.24 -5.65 9.29
CA TYR A 158 -5.65 -7.03 9.01
C TYR A 158 -5.93 -7.27 7.52
N PHE A 159 -6.59 -6.32 6.86
CA PHE A 159 -6.83 -6.38 5.43
C PHE A 159 -5.51 -6.44 4.65
N ALA A 160 -4.52 -5.62 4.99
CA ALA A 160 -3.25 -5.60 4.29
C ALA A 160 -2.37 -6.81 4.62
N ILE A 161 -2.33 -7.23 5.89
CA ILE A 161 -1.46 -8.31 6.35
C ILE A 161 -1.91 -9.68 5.83
N SER A 162 -3.21 -9.89 5.60
CA SER A 162 -3.74 -11.16 5.08
C SER A 162 -3.15 -11.54 3.71
N LEU A 163 -2.66 -10.57 2.94
CA LEU A 163 -1.96 -10.80 1.68
C LEU A 163 -0.57 -11.44 1.88
N ILE A 164 0.10 -11.11 2.97
CA ILE A 164 1.50 -11.50 3.22
C ILE A 164 1.67 -12.63 4.25
N THR A 165 0.72 -12.84 5.16
CA THR A 165 0.81 -13.88 6.21
C THR A 165 0.15 -15.20 5.83
N GLN A 166 -0.89 -15.20 5.00
CA GLN A 166 -1.59 -16.43 4.62
C GLN A 166 -0.66 -17.31 3.76
N LYS A 167 -0.14 -18.38 4.37
CA LYS A 167 0.68 -19.39 3.69
C LYS A 167 -0.09 -19.93 2.49
N ASN A 168 0.60 -20.05 1.36
CA ASN A 168 0.04 -20.58 0.12
C ASN A 168 -0.65 -21.92 0.40
N VAL A 169 -1.97 -21.91 0.48
CA VAL A 169 -2.77 -23.13 0.33
C VAL A 169 -2.47 -23.56 -1.09
N HIS A 170 -1.67 -24.62 -1.26
CA HIS A 170 -1.39 -25.20 -2.57
C HIS A 170 -2.73 -25.41 -3.26
N PRO A 171 -3.08 -24.60 -4.27
CA PRO A 171 -4.34 -24.80 -4.91
C PRO A 171 -4.12 -26.02 -5.80
N THR A 172 -4.83 -27.11 -5.51
CA THR A 172 -4.94 -28.28 -6.39
C THR A 172 -5.53 -27.90 -7.76
N TYR A 173 -5.97 -26.66 -7.93
CA TYR A 173 -6.55 -26.07 -9.14
C TYR A 173 -5.84 -24.78 -9.53
N HIS A 174 -5.84 -24.45 -10.83
CA HIS A 174 -5.23 -23.23 -11.35
C HIS A 174 -6.12 -22.00 -11.04
N VAL A 175 -6.04 -21.48 -9.81
CA VAL A 175 -6.83 -20.33 -9.32
C VAL A 175 -6.28 -19.05 -9.97
N SER A 176 -7.11 -18.36 -10.76
CA SER A 176 -6.77 -17.02 -11.26
C SER A 176 -6.78 -15.99 -10.13
N MET A 177 -5.59 -15.60 -9.65
CA MET A 177 -5.42 -14.66 -8.54
C MET A 177 -6.07 -13.28 -8.78
N SER A 178 -6.22 -12.85 -10.04
CA SER A 178 -6.87 -11.57 -10.38
C SER A 178 -8.39 -11.57 -10.24
N ASN A 179 -9.00 -12.75 -9.99
CA ASN A 179 -10.45 -12.90 -9.82
C ASN A 179 -10.82 -13.31 -8.38
N SER A 180 -9.86 -13.32 -7.45
CA SER A 180 -10.15 -13.60 -6.04
C SER A 180 -11.00 -12.48 -5.44
N ALA A 181 -11.80 -12.80 -4.41
CA ALA A 181 -12.58 -11.80 -3.69
C ALA A 181 -11.66 -10.72 -3.09
N TYR A 182 -10.50 -11.13 -2.55
CA TYR A 182 -9.49 -10.21 -2.02
C TYR A 182 -9.00 -9.21 -3.08
N PHE A 183 -8.62 -9.68 -4.27
CA PHE A 183 -8.14 -8.80 -5.35
C PHE A 183 -9.21 -7.78 -5.78
N VAL A 184 -10.47 -8.22 -5.88
CA VAL A 184 -11.59 -7.34 -6.23
C VAL A 184 -11.91 -6.34 -5.11
N LEU A 185 -11.80 -6.74 -3.84
CA LEU A 185 -11.93 -5.81 -2.73
C LEU A 185 -10.84 -4.75 -2.78
N VAL A 186 -9.57 -5.09 -3.03
CA VAL A 186 -8.52 -4.07 -3.18
C VAL A 186 -8.91 -3.04 -4.25
N ASP A 187 -9.39 -3.47 -5.42
CA ASP A 187 -9.85 -2.56 -6.47
C ASP A 187 -11.01 -1.65 -6.01
N ARG A 188 -11.99 -2.19 -5.29
CA ARG A 188 -13.12 -1.40 -4.74
C ARG A 188 -12.66 -0.38 -3.69
N TYR A 189 -11.78 -0.77 -2.78
CA TYR A 189 -11.20 0.12 -1.77
C TYR A 189 -10.39 1.24 -2.40
N LEU A 190 -9.56 0.93 -3.40
CA LEU A 190 -8.82 1.94 -4.16
C LEU A 190 -9.76 2.91 -4.85
N LYS A 191 -10.83 2.44 -5.52
CA LYS A 191 -11.82 3.33 -6.16
C LYS A 191 -12.59 4.20 -5.17
N TRP A 192 -12.90 3.68 -3.99
CA TRP A 192 -13.65 4.39 -2.96
C TRP A 192 -12.81 5.48 -2.28
N PHE A 193 -11.63 5.11 -1.76
CA PHE A 193 -10.78 6.02 -0.99
C PHE A 193 -9.87 6.88 -1.88
N LEU A 194 -9.55 6.44 -3.10
CA LEU A 194 -8.74 7.21 -4.05
C LEU A 194 -9.54 7.44 -5.36
N PRO A 195 -10.63 8.23 -5.31
CA PRO A 195 -11.51 8.42 -6.46
C PRO A 195 -10.77 9.08 -7.62
N THR A 196 -10.81 8.45 -8.78
CA THR A 196 -10.22 8.96 -10.04
C THR A 196 -11.18 9.87 -10.81
N GLU A 197 -12.48 9.81 -10.45
CA GLU A 197 -13.56 10.62 -11.01
C GLU A 197 -14.43 11.18 -9.86
N GLY A 198 -14.80 12.45 -9.94
CA GLY A 198 -15.62 13.11 -8.90
C GLY A 198 -14.83 13.60 -7.67
N ASN A 199 -15.55 14.23 -6.74
CA ASN A 199 -15.06 14.53 -5.39
C ASN A 199 -15.22 13.30 -4.49
N VAL A 200 -14.56 13.30 -3.32
CA VAL A 200 -14.72 12.23 -2.32
C VAL A 200 -16.21 12.05 -1.98
N ILE A 201 -16.68 10.81 -1.93
CA ILE A 201 -18.08 10.51 -1.65
C ILE A 201 -18.28 10.65 -0.13
N PRO A 202 -19.03 11.66 0.35
CA PRO A 202 -19.29 11.82 1.78
C PRO A 202 -19.89 10.53 2.36
N PRO A 203 -19.56 10.14 3.61
CA PRO A 203 -20.30 9.08 4.27
C PRO A 203 -21.79 9.44 4.27
N ARG A 204 -22.65 8.44 4.05
CA ARG A 204 -24.10 8.62 4.20
C ARG A 204 -24.36 9.18 5.59
N SER A 205 -24.94 10.37 5.61
CA SER A 205 -25.29 11.22 6.74
C SER A 205 -25.53 10.46 8.05
N SER A 206 -24.71 10.74 9.06
CA SER A 206 -25.15 10.73 10.45
C SER A 206 -26.20 11.83 10.63
N ASP A 207 -27.28 11.48 11.34
CA ASP A 207 -28.44 12.30 11.70
C ASP A 207 -28.08 13.79 12.02
N PRO A 208 -28.89 14.79 11.64
CA PRO A 208 -28.57 16.22 11.79
C PRO A 208 -28.47 16.76 13.23
N GLY A 209 -28.39 15.90 14.26
CA GLY A 209 -28.54 16.29 15.67
C GLY A 209 -27.35 15.97 16.58
N GLY A 210 -26.26 15.37 16.10
CA GLY A 210 -25.12 14.99 16.94
C GLY A 210 -24.12 16.14 17.15
N PRO A 211 -23.63 16.39 18.38
CA PRO A 211 -22.56 17.36 18.61
C PRO A 211 -21.29 16.92 17.87
N ALA A 212 -20.66 17.86 17.17
CA ALA A 212 -19.44 17.62 16.40
C ALA A 212 -18.32 17.01 17.28
N PRO A 213 -17.53 16.04 16.76
CA PRO A 213 -16.41 15.48 17.52
C PRO A 213 -15.38 16.57 17.82
N SER A 214 -14.95 16.63 19.08
CA SER A 214 -13.94 17.59 19.54
C SER A 214 -12.55 17.25 18.97
N PRO A 215 -11.69 18.26 18.71
CA PRO A 215 -10.34 18.01 18.20
C PRO A 215 -9.47 17.28 19.24
N ALA A 216 -8.58 16.43 18.74
CA ALA A 216 -7.68 15.59 19.55
C ALA A 216 -6.87 16.40 20.59
N PRO A 217 -6.62 15.85 21.79
CA PRO A 217 -5.87 16.53 22.84
C PRO A 217 -4.38 16.65 22.48
N ARG A 218 -3.77 17.79 22.81
CA ARG A 218 -2.32 18.00 22.78
C ARG A 218 -1.65 17.00 23.73
N SER A 219 -0.81 16.10 23.21
CA SER A 219 0.06 15.25 24.02
C SER A 219 1.43 15.90 24.23
N PRO A 220 2.06 15.70 25.41
CA PRO A 220 3.31 16.35 25.77
C PRO A 220 4.48 15.81 24.95
N VAL A 221 5.42 16.70 24.60
CA VAL A 221 6.65 16.38 23.88
C VAL A 221 7.53 15.47 24.73
N MET A 222 7.68 14.21 24.35
CA MET A 222 8.76 13.35 24.83
C MET A 222 10.01 13.60 23.98
N PRO A 223 11.20 13.75 24.59
CA PRO A 223 12.42 14.03 23.85
C PRO A 223 12.93 12.75 23.18
N PHE A 224 12.69 12.60 21.88
CA PHE A 224 13.43 11.65 21.05
C PHE A 224 14.44 12.41 20.18
N THR A 225 15.68 11.95 20.18
CA THR A 225 16.76 12.48 19.34
C THR A 225 16.55 12.05 17.89
N SER A 226 15.87 12.87 17.09
CA SER A 226 15.85 12.72 15.63
C SER A 226 17.15 13.31 15.08
N TYR A 227 18.03 12.46 14.55
CA TYR A 227 19.09 12.93 13.66
C TYR A 227 18.42 13.29 12.33
N GLY A 228 18.38 14.58 12.03
CA GLY A 228 17.74 15.09 10.83
C GLY A 228 18.43 14.59 9.56
N MET A 229 17.62 14.13 8.60
CA MET A 229 17.79 14.22 7.15
C MET A 229 16.41 13.91 6.51
N HIS A 230 16.07 14.64 5.45
CA HIS A 230 14.85 14.67 4.61
C HIS A 230 13.66 13.72 4.91
N PRO A 231 12.40 14.24 4.99
CA PRO A 231 11.22 13.40 5.22
C PRO A 231 10.95 12.47 4.02
N THR A 232 10.98 11.16 4.25
CA THR A 232 10.53 10.14 3.27
C THR A 232 9.02 9.86 3.34
N SER A 233 8.27 10.64 4.12
CA SER A 233 6.81 10.62 4.12
C SER A 233 6.28 10.85 2.70
N LEU A 234 5.43 9.93 2.22
CA LEU A 234 4.74 10.03 0.92
C LEU A 234 4.08 11.40 0.72
N LEU A 235 3.66 12.04 1.81
CA LEU A 235 3.24 13.42 1.82
C LEU A 235 4.40 14.30 2.29
N LYS A 236 4.93 15.13 1.38
CA LYS A 236 5.99 16.13 1.66
C LYS A 236 5.52 17.19 2.68
N ARG A 237 4.22 17.26 2.97
CA ARG A 237 3.59 18.00 4.08
C ARG A 237 2.37 17.23 4.58
N HIS A 238 2.29 17.02 5.89
CA HIS A 238 1.11 16.49 6.57
C HIS A 238 -0.05 17.49 6.40
N ILE A 239 -1.14 17.09 5.75
CA ILE A 239 -2.39 17.89 5.70
C ILE A 239 -3.10 17.84 7.08
N ALA A 240 -2.74 16.86 7.93
CA ALA A 240 -3.36 16.59 9.23
C ALA A 240 -3.22 17.70 10.29
N HIS A 241 -2.45 18.76 10.06
CA HIS A 241 -2.24 19.85 11.05
C HIS A 241 -3.12 21.08 10.89
N GLN A 242 -4.11 21.09 10.00
CA GLN A 242 -5.18 22.09 10.08
C GLN A 242 -6.25 21.67 11.09
N THR A 243 -5.91 21.77 12.38
CA THR A 243 -6.87 21.78 13.49
C THR A 243 -7.66 23.10 13.45
N SER A 244 -8.58 23.20 12.49
CA SER A 244 -9.70 24.13 12.52
C SER A 244 -10.91 23.35 13.01
N ALA A 245 -11.62 23.86 14.02
CA ALA A 245 -12.91 23.32 14.47
C ALA A 245 -13.99 23.33 13.36
N ASN A 246 -13.66 23.87 12.19
CA ASN A 246 -14.44 23.85 10.94
C ASN A 246 -13.70 23.10 9.81
N ALA A 247 -13.10 21.93 10.10
CA ALA A 247 -12.49 21.13 9.04
C ALA A 247 -13.58 20.64 8.06
N ASP A 248 -13.40 20.94 6.77
CA ASP A 248 -14.25 20.47 5.67
C ASP A 248 -14.45 18.94 5.78
N PRO A 249 -15.68 18.40 5.68
CA PRO A 249 -15.93 16.95 5.63
C PRO A 249 -14.96 16.19 4.71
N ALA A 250 -14.57 16.80 3.58
CA ALA A 250 -13.58 16.23 2.66
C ALA A 250 -12.20 15.97 3.31
N SER A 251 -11.80 16.76 4.30
CA SER A 251 -10.51 16.62 5.01
C SER A 251 -10.48 15.39 5.95
N GLN A 252 -11.63 15.06 6.55
CA GLN A 252 -11.76 13.84 7.37
C GLN A 252 -11.66 12.58 6.52
N GLU A 253 -12.09 12.64 5.26
CA GLU A 253 -12.02 11.51 4.32
C GLU A 253 -10.63 11.33 3.71
N ILE A 254 -9.89 12.42 3.52
CA ILE A 254 -8.51 12.38 3.07
C ILE A 254 -7.64 11.61 4.07
N TRP A 255 -7.84 11.78 5.38
CA TRP A 255 -7.09 11.03 6.39
C TRP A 255 -7.27 9.51 6.26
N ARG A 256 -8.49 9.03 5.98
CA ARG A 256 -8.75 7.59 5.76
C ARG A 256 -8.01 7.07 4.54
N SER A 257 -8.00 7.88 3.48
CA SER A 257 -7.35 7.60 2.21
C SER A 257 -5.82 7.55 2.36
N GLU A 258 -5.26 8.52 3.08
CA GLU A 258 -3.85 8.57 3.44
C GLU A 258 -3.46 7.37 4.29
N THR A 259 -4.24 7.06 5.34
CA THR A 259 -3.98 5.94 6.25
C THR A 259 -3.99 4.61 5.51
N MET A 260 -4.99 4.36 4.65
CA MET A 260 -5.05 3.15 3.82
C MET A 260 -3.79 3.02 2.95
N LEU A 261 -3.40 4.11 2.28
CA LEU A 261 -2.22 4.10 1.42
C LEU A 261 -0.93 3.86 2.21
N GLN A 262 -0.77 4.50 3.37
CA GLN A 262 0.37 4.26 4.28
C GLN A 262 0.44 2.79 4.70
N VAL A 263 -0.68 2.20 5.12
CA VAL A 263 -0.75 0.78 5.51
C VAL A 263 -0.37 -0.12 4.33
N PHE A 264 -0.88 0.13 3.12
CA PHE A 264 -0.55 -0.68 1.94
C PHE A 264 0.94 -0.59 1.58
N VAL A 265 1.54 0.60 1.64
CA VAL A 265 2.97 0.78 1.37
C VAL A 265 3.83 0.11 2.45
N GLU A 266 3.52 0.34 3.72
CA GLU A 266 4.26 -0.27 4.83
C GLU A 266 4.16 -1.80 4.79
N MET A 267 2.96 -2.35 4.65
CA MET A 267 2.75 -3.80 4.72
C MET A 267 3.18 -4.54 3.45
N TRP A 268 2.95 -3.98 2.26
CA TRP A 268 3.19 -4.71 1.01
C TRP A 268 4.55 -4.43 0.38
N LEU A 269 5.17 -3.28 0.68
CA LEU A 269 6.44 -2.86 0.06
C LEU A 269 7.59 -2.80 1.07
N HIS A 270 7.34 -2.46 2.33
CA HIS A 270 8.38 -2.18 3.33
C HIS A 270 8.96 -3.45 4.00
N HIS A 271 9.54 -4.36 3.21
CA HIS A 271 10.13 -5.60 3.70
C HIS A 271 11.65 -5.58 3.92
N TYR A 272 12.33 -4.44 3.67
CA TYR A 272 13.80 -4.33 3.73
C TYR A 272 14.30 -3.21 4.65
N PRO A 273 15.45 -3.37 5.35
CA PRO A 273 15.97 -2.39 6.31
C PRO A 273 16.14 -0.97 5.75
N LEU A 274 15.95 0.04 6.61
CA LEU A 274 16.12 1.47 6.30
C LEU A 274 17.51 1.78 5.70
N ASP A 275 18.56 1.10 6.17
CA ASP A 275 19.93 1.25 5.66
C ASP A 275 20.03 0.96 4.16
N ILE A 276 19.28 -0.04 3.66
CA ILE A 276 19.24 -0.39 2.24
C ILE A 276 18.48 0.70 1.47
N TYR A 277 17.36 1.19 2.02
CA TYR A 277 16.61 2.30 1.42
C TYR A 277 17.45 3.58 1.33
N GLN A 278 18.13 3.97 2.39
CA GLN A 278 18.95 5.17 2.46
C GLN A 278 20.16 5.09 1.50
N LYS A 279 20.81 3.91 1.42
CA LYS A 279 21.93 3.70 0.47
C LYS A 279 21.47 3.72 -1.00
N ILE A 280 20.28 3.20 -1.31
CA ILE A 280 19.69 3.27 -2.67
C ILE A 280 19.27 4.71 -3.04
N GLN A 281 18.84 5.51 -2.07
CA GLN A 281 18.42 6.89 -2.31
C GLN A 281 19.58 7.90 -2.37
N SER A 282 20.73 7.62 -1.74
CA SER A 282 21.90 8.51 -1.71
C SER A 282 22.59 8.64 -3.08
N PRO A 283 22.67 9.85 -3.69
CA PRO A 283 23.26 10.04 -5.02
C PRO A 283 24.72 9.58 -5.14
N HIS A 284 25.46 9.58 -4.03
CA HIS A 284 26.91 9.32 -3.99
C HIS A 284 27.24 7.84 -3.76
N ILE A 285 26.30 7.05 -3.22
CA ILE A 285 26.46 5.62 -2.88
C ILE A 285 25.65 4.70 -3.83
N LYS A 286 24.84 5.31 -4.71
CA LYS A 286 23.96 4.65 -5.69
C LYS A 286 24.67 3.64 -6.58
N LEU A 287 25.91 3.90 -7.00
CA LEU A 287 26.63 3.00 -7.90
C LEU A 287 27.25 1.82 -7.14
N GLU A 288 27.96 2.08 -6.04
CA GLU A 288 28.66 1.02 -5.29
C GLU A 288 27.69 0.04 -4.64
N THR A 289 26.63 0.52 -3.97
CA THR A 289 25.71 -0.40 -3.26
C THR A 289 24.94 -1.31 -4.24
N PHE A 290 24.49 -0.79 -5.39
CA PHE A 290 23.91 -1.63 -6.44
C PHE A 290 24.93 -2.62 -7.01
N HIS A 291 26.16 -2.18 -7.28
CA HIS A 291 27.26 -3.04 -7.74
C HIS A 291 27.74 -4.06 -6.71
N TYR A 292 27.49 -3.88 -5.40
CA TYR A 292 27.83 -4.84 -4.34
C TYR A 292 26.70 -5.86 -4.07
N HIS A 293 25.43 -5.49 -4.28
CA HIS A 293 24.31 -6.42 -4.17
C HIS A 293 24.06 -7.25 -5.44
N LEU A 294 24.57 -6.82 -6.59
CA LEU A 294 24.54 -7.59 -7.83
C LEU A 294 25.41 -8.88 -7.73
N PRO A 295 26.70 -8.88 -7.32
CA PRO A 295 27.61 -10.03 -7.35
C PRO A 295 27.18 -11.21 -6.48
N SER A 296 26.52 -10.98 -5.34
CA SER A 296 26.01 -12.09 -4.52
C SER A 296 24.88 -12.88 -5.20
N ILE A 297 24.34 -12.35 -6.32
CA ILE A 297 23.30 -12.96 -7.14
C ILE A 297 23.90 -13.69 -8.37
N TYR A 298 25.20 -13.51 -8.68
CA TYR A 298 25.80 -14.00 -9.93
C TYR A 298 26.65 -15.27 -9.87
N SER A 299 26.90 -15.89 -8.71
CA SER A 299 27.58 -17.21 -8.70
C SER A 299 27.49 -17.93 -7.34
N PRO A 300 27.24 -19.26 -7.28
CA PRO A 300 27.40 -20.06 -6.06
C PRO A 300 28.87 -20.33 -5.70
N SER A 301 29.83 -19.89 -6.50
CA SER A 301 31.22 -20.33 -6.39
C SER A 301 32.20 -19.23 -6.78
N SER A 302 32.56 -18.39 -5.82
CA SER A 302 33.88 -17.74 -5.78
C SER A 302 34.15 -17.15 -4.39
N SER A 303 34.93 -17.88 -3.61
CA SER A 303 35.54 -17.41 -2.36
C SER A 303 36.65 -16.41 -2.68
N PHE A 304 36.35 -15.11 -2.66
CA PHE A 304 37.40 -14.09 -2.51
C PHE A 304 37.12 -13.30 -1.23
N ALA A 305 37.91 -13.62 -0.22
CA ALA A 305 37.86 -13.01 1.10
C ALA A 305 38.53 -11.63 1.07
N PHE A 306 37.75 -10.57 1.31
CA PHE A 306 38.23 -9.28 1.78
C PHE A 306 37.60 -9.01 3.16
N PRO A 307 38.23 -8.22 4.05
CA PRO A 307 37.83 -8.13 5.45
C PRO A 307 36.46 -7.44 5.58
N ILE A 308 35.44 -8.25 5.85
CA ILE A 308 34.04 -7.85 6.01
C ILE A 308 33.88 -7.12 7.36
N GLN A 309 33.45 -5.86 7.36
CA GLN A 309 33.11 -5.13 8.59
C GLN A 309 31.94 -5.81 9.33
N SER A 310 31.98 -5.78 10.66
CA SER A 310 31.05 -6.44 11.59
C SER A 310 29.55 -6.21 11.30
N SER A 311 29.18 -5.05 10.75
CA SER A 311 27.79 -4.70 10.36
C SER A 311 27.22 -5.64 9.30
N TYR A 312 28.06 -6.26 8.47
CA TYR A 312 27.61 -7.09 7.36
C TYR A 312 27.12 -8.49 7.75
N ARG A 313 27.55 -8.98 8.92
CA ARG A 313 27.16 -10.29 9.45
C ARG A 313 25.72 -10.28 10.01
N SER A 314 25.22 -9.10 10.39
CA SER A 314 23.84 -8.88 10.82
C SER A 314 22.85 -8.99 9.66
N TYR A 315 23.25 -8.58 8.45
CA TYR A 315 22.37 -8.52 7.27
C TYR A 315 21.92 -9.89 6.76
N TYR A 316 22.75 -10.93 6.91
CA TYR A 316 22.39 -12.31 6.53
C TYR A 316 21.51 -13.00 7.58
N THR A 317 21.50 -12.52 8.82
CA THR A 317 20.74 -13.15 9.92
C THR A 317 19.27 -12.69 9.93
N TYR A 318 18.97 -11.50 9.44
CA TYR A 318 17.58 -11.00 9.26
C TYR A 318 16.92 -11.48 7.96
N GLN A 319 17.66 -12.24 7.15
CA GLN A 319 17.21 -12.77 5.88
C GLN A 319 16.41 -14.06 6.08
N GLU A 320 15.31 -14.00 6.84
CA GLU A 320 14.16 -14.83 6.44
C GLU A 320 13.83 -14.36 5.03
N SER A 321 14.17 -15.16 4.02
CA SER A 321 14.15 -14.74 2.63
C SER A 321 12.73 -14.32 2.25
N PHE A 322 12.43 -13.02 2.33
CA PHE A 322 11.16 -12.50 1.86
C PHE A 322 11.06 -12.83 0.38
N LYS A 323 10.07 -13.65 0.03
CA LYS A 323 9.77 -14.06 -1.33
C LYS A 323 8.37 -13.53 -1.65
N PRO A 324 8.25 -12.45 -2.44
CA PRO A 324 6.95 -11.92 -2.80
C PRO A 324 6.13 -13.01 -3.51
N SER A 325 4.87 -13.15 -3.10
CA SER A 325 3.95 -14.04 -3.81
C SER A 325 3.55 -13.44 -5.16
N GLU A 326 3.15 -14.28 -6.11
CA GLU A 326 2.62 -13.78 -7.39
C GLU A 326 1.40 -12.86 -7.18
N GLU A 327 0.55 -13.20 -6.21
CA GLU A 327 -0.62 -12.40 -5.87
C GLU A 327 -0.23 -11.04 -5.30
N GLN A 328 0.79 -10.98 -4.43
CA GLN A 328 1.29 -9.71 -3.91
C GLN A 328 1.77 -8.79 -5.04
N VAL A 329 2.53 -9.33 -6.01
CA VAL A 329 2.98 -8.55 -7.18
C VAL A 329 1.80 -8.06 -8.02
N LEU A 330 0.74 -8.86 -8.17
CA LEU A 330 -0.48 -8.45 -8.89
C LEU A 330 -1.24 -7.35 -8.16
N VAL A 331 -1.37 -7.43 -6.84
CA VAL A 331 -2.03 -6.41 -6.00
C VAL A 331 -1.23 -5.11 -6.00
N ILE A 332 0.09 -5.17 -5.86
CA ILE A 332 0.95 -3.98 -5.96
C ILE A 332 0.85 -3.36 -7.36
N ARG A 333 0.82 -4.18 -8.41
CA ARG A 333 0.60 -3.67 -9.77
C ARG A 333 -0.74 -2.94 -9.88
N LEU A 334 -1.82 -3.47 -9.29
CA LEU A 334 -3.12 -2.81 -9.25
C LEU A 334 -3.02 -1.45 -8.55
N LEU A 335 -2.38 -1.40 -7.38
CA LEU A 335 -2.12 -0.16 -6.64
C LEU A 335 -1.36 0.86 -7.50
N VAL A 336 -0.25 0.47 -8.13
CA VAL A 336 0.55 1.35 -9.00
C VAL A 336 -0.29 1.95 -10.13
N LYS A 337 -1.07 1.11 -10.83
CA LYS A 337 -1.96 1.57 -11.91
C LYS A 337 -2.98 2.59 -11.39
N HIS A 338 -3.55 2.32 -10.22
CA HIS A 338 -4.55 3.18 -9.61
C HIS A 338 -3.96 4.50 -9.16
N LEU A 339 -2.78 4.50 -8.54
CA LEU A 339 -2.07 5.72 -8.13
C LEU A 339 -1.73 6.61 -9.32
N HIS A 340 -1.31 6.02 -10.45
CA HIS A 340 -1.14 6.79 -11.69
C HIS A 340 -2.46 7.42 -12.14
N ALA A 341 -3.55 6.66 -12.20
CA ALA A 341 -4.85 7.19 -12.60
C ALA A 341 -5.34 8.30 -11.63
N PHE A 342 -5.16 8.09 -10.33
CA PHE A 342 -5.55 9.01 -9.27
C PHE A 342 -4.77 10.32 -9.34
N SER A 343 -3.44 10.25 -9.38
CA SER A 343 -2.59 11.44 -9.50
C SER A 343 -2.87 12.20 -10.81
N ASN A 344 -3.07 11.48 -11.91
CA ASN A 344 -3.38 12.09 -13.21
C ASN A 344 -4.78 12.71 -13.30
N SER A 345 -5.71 12.35 -12.41
CA SER A 345 -7.04 12.97 -12.39
C SER A 345 -6.97 14.45 -12.03
N SER A 346 -5.95 14.89 -11.28
CA SER A 346 -5.71 16.31 -10.99
C SER A 346 -5.40 17.13 -12.25
N LEU A 347 -4.71 16.52 -13.23
CA LEU A 347 -4.38 17.15 -14.51
C LEU A 347 -5.62 17.42 -15.38
N ARG A 348 -6.76 16.77 -15.10
CA ARG A 348 -8.04 17.03 -15.77
C ARG A 348 -8.71 18.31 -15.27
N ALA A 349 -8.55 18.64 -14.00
CA ALA A 349 -9.12 19.84 -13.38
C ALA A 349 -8.44 21.13 -13.84
N GLU A 350 -7.18 21.05 -14.28
CA GLU A 350 -6.40 22.18 -14.80
C GLU A 350 -6.64 22.49 -16.30
N ALA A 351 -7.53 21.74 -16.99
CA ALA A 351 -7.89 22.06 -18.38
C ALA A 351 -8.83 23.29 -18.43
N PRO A 352 -8.67 24.22 -19.38
CA PRO A 352 -9.47 25.44 -19.42
C PRO A 352 -10.91 25.10 -19.80
N ALA A 353 -11.78 24.93 -18.80
CA ALA A 353 -13.18 25.27 -18.98
C ALA A 353 -13.24 26.79 -19.29
N SER A 354 -14.10 27.16 -20.23
CA SER A 354 -14.38 28.53 -20.70
C SER A 354 -14.16 29.64 -19.66
N PRO A 355 -13.68 30.84 -20.07
CA PRO A 355 -13.34 31.91 -19.15
C PRO A 355 -14.60 32.46 -18.46
N SER A 356 -14.87 32.00 -17.25
CA SER A 356 -15.82 32.64 -16.34
C SER A 356 -15.17 33.90 -15.75
N PRO A 357 -15.78 35.09 -15.85
CA PRO A 357 -15.19 36.33 -15.39
C PRO A 357 -15.45 36.51 -13.88
N SER A 358 -14.70 35.82 -13.04
CA SER A 358 -14.63 36.14 -11.62
C SER A 358 -13.24 35.78 -11.08
N GLY A 359 -12.40 36.80 -10.95
CA GLY A 359 -11.00 36.71 -10.51
C GLY A 359 -10.84 36.34 -9.03
N HIS A 360 -11.23 35.12 -8.66
CA HIS A 360 -10.82 34.50 -7.41
C HIS A 360 -9.97 33.28 -7.74
N SER A 361 -8.67 33.41 -7.50
CA SER A 361 -7.71 32.31 -7.48
C SER A 361 -8.16 31.30 -6.42
N HIS A 362 -8.93 30.30 -6.82
CA HIS A 362 -9.26 29.18 -5.96
C HIS A 362 -7.96 28.43 -5.66
N SER A 363 -7.49 28.52 -4.41
CA SER A 363 -6.49 27.60 -3.89
C SER A 363 -6.99 26.17 -4.18
N PRO A 364 -6.13 25.26 -4.67
CA PRO A 364 -6.54 23.89 -4.92
C PRO A 364 -7.14 23.31 -3.64
N GLY A 365 -8.30 22.64 -3.76
CA GLY A 365 -8.95 22.01 -2.61
C GLY A 365 -8.07 20.91 -2.00
N PRO A 366 -8.29 20.52 -0.73
CA PRO A 366 -7.46 19.53 -0.03
C PRO A 366 -7.26 18.21 -0.80
N LEU A 367 -8.27 17.75 -1.54
CA LEU A 367 -8.18 16.54 -2.38
C LEU A 367 -7.22 16.71 -3.56
N GLU A 368 -7.20 17.88 -4.20
CA GLU A 368 -6.31 18.16 -5.34
C GLU A 368 -4.86 18.30 -4.89
N GLU A 369 -4.63 18.86 -3.69
CA GLU A 369 -3.32 18.84 -3.05
C GLU A 369 -2.91 17.39 -2.72
N PHE A 370 -3.81 16.59 -2.15
CA PHE A 370 -3.55 15.19 -1.86
C PHE A 370 -3.23 14.38 -3.12
N LYS A 371 -3.94 14.57 -4.24
CA LYS A 371 -3.63 13.93 -5.54
C LYS A 371 -2.24 14.30 -6.07
N ARG A 372 -1.82 15.56 -5.87
CA ARG A 372 -0.51 16.08 -6.28
C ARG A 372 0.61 15.50 -5.40
N LEU A 373 0.36 15.37 -4.09
CA LEU A 373 1.31 14.80 -3.13
C LEU A 373 1.40 13.27 -3.25
N THR A 374 0.32 12.60 -3.64
CA THR A 374 0.27 11.16 -3.95
C THR A 374 0.93 10.82 -5.30
N GLY A 375 1.76 11.73 -5.82
CA GLY A 375 2.57 11.53 -7.00
C GLY A 375 3.34 10.20 -6.90
N PRO A 376 3.41 9.41 -7.98
CA PRO A 376 3.86 8.02 -7.96
C PRO A 376 5.35 7.82 -7.67
N SER A 377 6.10 8.82 -7.20
CA SER A 377 7.45 8.60 -6.68
C SER A 377 7.34 7.71 -5.44
N LEU A 378 7.45 6.40 -5.64
CA LEU A 378 7.56 5.39 -4.61
C LEU A 378 9.01 4.91 -4.61
N PRO A 379 9.95 5.61 -3.95
CA PRO A 379 11.33 5.12 -3.80
C PRO A 379 11.37 3.67 -3.30
N VAL A 380 10.42 3.31 -2.43
CA VAL A 380 10.24 1.97 -1.88
C VAL A 380 9.99 0.92 -2.98
N LEU A 381 9.25 1.27 -4.05
CA LEU A 381 8.98 0.38 -5.18
C LEU A 381 10.25 0.06 -5.98
N THR A 382 11.23 0.96 -6.03
CA THR A 382 12.51 0.71 -6.70
C THR A 382 13.25 -0.44 -6.03
N SER A 383 13.39 -0.38 -4.69
CA SER A 383 14.00 -1.46 -3.90
C SER A 383 13.24 -2.78 -4.03
N TYR A 384 11.90 -2.71 -3.98
CA TYR A 384 11.05 -3.88 -4.17
C TYR A 384 11.31 -4.53 -5.54
N CYS A 385 11.25 -3.76 -6.63
CA CYS A 385 11.47 -4.28 -7.98
C CYS A 385 12.85 -4.91 -8.16
N SER A 386 13.93 -4.22 -7.78
CA SER A 386 15.32 -4.67 -7.96
C SER A 386 15.55 -6.08 -7.43
N LEU A 387 14.89 -6.41 -6.32
CA LEU A 387 15.06 -7.69 -5.67
C LEU A 387 14.09 -8.75 -6.21
N CYS A 388 12.87 -8.35 -6.58
CA CYS A 388 11.85 -9.23 -7.13
C CYS A 388 12.16 -9.74 -8.55
N PHE A 389 13.01 -9.04 -9.30
CA PHE A 389 13.48 -9.46 -10.63
C PHE A 389 14.15 -10.84 -10.64
N SER A 390 14.54 -11.39 -9.48
CA SER A 390 15.11 -12.73 -9.34
C SER A 390 14.07 -13.86 -9.27
N LEU A 391 12.85 -13.62 -8.75
CA LEU A 391 11.92 -14.68 -8.32
C LEU A 391 10.70 -14.89 -9.25
N SER A 392 10.04 -13.82 -9.72
CA SER A 392 8.84 -13.90 -10.60
C SER A 392 8.92 -12.92 -11.77
N PHE A 393 9.87 -13.16 -12.67
CA PHE A 393 10.29 -12.22 -13.71
C PHE A 393 9.14 -11.65 -14.54
N ALA A 394 8.21 -12.48 -15.01
CA ALA A 394 7.14 -12.01 -15.89
C ALA A 394 6.16 -11.04 -15.21
N LYS A 395 5.79 -11.31 -13.95
CA LYS A 395 4.80 -10.49 -13.23
C LYS A 395 5.44 -9.22 -12.68
N VAL A 396 6.67 -9.33 -12.21
CA VAL A 396 7.48 -8.18 -11.78
C VAL A 396 7.77 -7.24 -12.95
N LEU A 397 8.11 -7.78 -14.13
CA LEU A 397 8.25 -7.01 -15.36
C LEU A 397 6.97 -6.24 -15.67
N GLU A 398 5.82 -6.91 -15.64
CA GLU A 398 4.54 -6.28 -15.94
C GLU A 398 4.15 -5.18 -14.94
N MET A 399 4.50 -5.35 -13.66
CA MET A 399 4.37 -4.33 -12.62
C MET A 399 5.29 -3.13 -12.90
N TRP A 400 6.58 -3.39 -13.15
CA TRP A 400 7.57 -2.37 -13.47
C TRP A 400 7.20 -1.56 -14.73
N LEU A 401 6.78 -2.22 -15.82
CA LEU A 401 6.30 -1.54 -17.02
C LEU A 401 5.03 -0.71 -16.78
N SER A 402 4.19 -1.13 -15.81
CA SER A 402 3.04 -0.33 -15.41
C SER A 402 3.46 0.96 -14.70
N TYR A 403 4.54 0.90 -13.91
CA TYR A 403 5.12 2.05 -13.22
C TYR A 403 5.82 3.04 -14.16
N LEU A 404 6.58 2.53 -15.13
CA LEU A 404 7.36 3.37 -16.06
C LEU A 404 6.51 4.29 -16.93
N GLN A 405 5.22 4.02 -17.06
CA GLN A 405 4.35 4.64 -18.05
C GLN A 405 3.11 5.31 -17.42
N PRO A 406 3.27 6.31 -16.54
CA PRO A 406 2.14 7.02 -15.92
C PRO A 406 1.15 7.60 -16.95
N TRP A 407 1.64 8.01 -18.12
CA TRP A 407 0.82 8.55 -19.22
C TRP A 407 -0.22 7.58 -19.77
N ARG A 408 -0.03 6.27 -19.59
CA ARG A 408 -1.03 5.26 -19.96
C ARG A 408 -2.29 5.32 -19.13
N TYR A 409 -2.27 6.03 -18.00
CA TYR A 409 -3.39 6.19 -17.08
C TYR A 409 -3.86 7.64 -17.01
N ALA A 410 -3.38 8.51 -17.90
CA ALA A 410 -3.88 9.88 -17.98
C ALA A 410 -5.28 9.90 -18.62
N PRO A 411 -6.19 10.78 -18.15
CA PRO A 411 -7.50 10.96 -18.77
C PRO A 411 -7.35 11.40 -20.22
N GLU A 412 -8.16 10.83 -21.09
CA GLU A 412 -8.15 11.12 -22.53
C GLU A 412 -8.72 12.53 -22.76
N ARG A 413 -8.02 13.37 -23.52
CA ARG A 413 -8.71 14.47 -24.19
C ARG A 413 -9.53 13.80 -25.28
N ALA A 414 -10.84 13.72 -25.09
CA ALA A 414 -11.78 13.22 -26.09
C ALA A 414 -11.55 13.96 -27.42
N THR A 415 -10.69 13.39 -28.26
CA THR A 415 -10.54 13.79 -29.65
C THR A 415 -11.33 12.74 -30.40
N LEU A 416 -12.55 13.14 -30.77
CA LEU A 416 -13.50 12.33 -31.51
C LEU A 416 -12.81 11.65 -32.70
N GLY A 417 -12.78 10.32 -32.70
CA GLY A 417 -12.66 9.54 -33.94
C GLY A 417 -11.30 8.95 -34.33
N ALA A 418 -10.25 9.00 -33.50
CA ALA A 418 -9.03 8.25 -33.79
C ALA A 418 -8.98 6.94 -33.00
N GLU A 419 -8.90 5.80 -33.70
CA GLU A 419 -8.49 4.52 -33.11
C GLU A 419 -7.29 4.73 -32.18
N GLN A 420 -7.26 4.01 -31.05
CA GLN A 420 -6.28 4.09 -29.95
C GLN A 420 -4.83 4.18 -30.45
N ALA A 421 -4.36 5.38 -30.81
CA ALA A 421 -2.97 5.61 -31.12
C ALA A 421 -2.14 5.28 -29.87
N PRO A 422 -0.98 4.62 -30.01
CA PRO A 422 -0.14 4.32 -28.86
C PRO A 422 0.17 5.62 -28.12
N ARG A 423 -0.17 5.69 -26.81
CA ARG A 423 0.06 6.86 -25.98
C ARG A 423 1.58 7.10 -25.87
N ILE A 424 2.09 8.03 -26.66
CA ILE A 424 3.51 8.41 -26.68
C ILE A 424 3.79 9.35 -25.49
N MET A 425 4.95 9.17 -24.87
CA MET A 425 5.43 10.07 -23.83
C MET A 425 5.64 11.49 -24.37
N SER A 426 4.93 12.47 -23.81
CA SER A 426 5.15 13.91 -24.05
C SER A 426 6.14 14.53 -23.04
N GLU A 427 6.75 15.67 -23.36
CA GLU A 427 7.75 16.34 -22.49
C GLU A 427 7.28 16.67 -21.07
N LYS A 428 5.97 16.86 -20.85
CA LYS A 428 5.41 17.11 -19.51
C LYS A 428 5.72 16.02 -18.47
N TRP A 429 6.09 14.82 -18.91
CA TRP A 429 6.47 13.71 -18.03
C TRP A 429 7.96 13.69 -17.67
N ALA A 430 8.75 14.63 -18.18
CA ALA A 430 10.18 14.70 -17.88
C ALA A 430 10.49 14.80 -16.37
N PRO A 431 9.78 15.59 -15.55
CA PRO A 431 10.01 15.62 -14.10
C PRO A 431 9.83 14.24 -13.45
N PHE A 432 8.77 13.51 -13.81
CA PHE A 432 8.53 12.16 -13.30
C PHE A 432 9.67 11.20 -13.65
N VAL A 433 10.15 11.23 -14.90
CA VAL A 433 11.27 10.38 -15.34
C VAL A 433 12.56 10.74 -14.59
N GLN A 434 12.80 12.03 -14.36
CA GLN A 434 13.98 12.51 -13.65
C GLN A 434 13.95 12.11 -12.16
N GLU A 435 12.82 12.25 -11.49
CA GLU A 435 12.62 11.84 -10.09
C GLU A 435 12.76 10.32 -9.91
N ASN A 436 12.47 9.54 -10.96
CA ASN A 436 12.45 8.07 -10.92
C ASN A 436 13.55 7.44 -11.78
N LEU A 437 14.66 8.15 -12.03
CA LEU A 437 15.68 7.75 -13.01
C LEU A 437 16.19 6.32 -12.82
N LEU A 438 16.37 5.86 -11.56
CA LEU A 438 16.81 4.49 -11.24
C LEU A 438 15.87 3.40 -11.75
N MET A 439 14.56 3.69 -11.82
CA MET A 439 13.58 2.76 -12.40
C MET A 439 13.75 2.61 -13.90
N PHE A 440 14.27 3.64 -14.58
CA PHE A 440 14.54 3.63 -16.02
C PHE A 440 15.95 3.15 -16.37
N THR A 441 16.92 3.27 -15.45
CA THR A 441 18.32 2.92 -15.72
C THR A 441 18.72 1.59 -15.06
N GLU A 442 18.81 1.54 -13.73
CA GLU A 442 19.36 0.38 -13.01
C GLU A 442 18.50 -0.87 -13.17
N LEU A 443 17.17 -0.71 -13.05
CA LEU A 443 16.26 -1.82 -13.30
C LEU A 443 16.28 -2.29 -14.75
N PHE A 444 16.54 -1.39 -15.69
CA PHE A 444 16.69 -1.78 -17.09
C PHE A 444 17.98 -2.59 -17.30
N VAL A 445 19.09 -2.22 -16.67
CA VAL A 445 20.33 -3.01 -16.68
C VAL A 445 20.12 -4.40 -16.06
N ALA A 446 19.43 -4.46 -14.91
CA ALA A 446 19.09 -5.73 -14.27
C ALA A 446 18.21 -6.61 -15.18
N PHE A 447 17.19 -6.01 -15.82
CA PHE A 447 16.34 -6.67 -16.80
C PHE A 447 17.15 -7.20 -18.00
N LEU A 448 18.01 -6.38 -18.61
CA LEU A 448 18.83 -6.76 -19.76
C LEU A 448 19.76 -7.92 -19.43
N THR A 449 20.41 -7.86 -18.27
CA THR A 449 21.31 -8.93 -17.81
C THR A 449 20.60 -10.28 -17.72
N ARG A 450 19.33 -10.28 -17.30
CA ARG A 450 18.50 -11.49 -17.29
C ARG A 450 18.00 -11.88 -18.68
N ALA A 451 17.55 -10.91 -19.48
CA ALA A 451 17.04 -11.14 -20.82
C ALA A 451 18.10 -11.78 -21.74
N LEU A 452 19.37 -11.36 -21.61
CA LEU A 452 20.51 -11.93 -22.35
C LEU A 452 20.79 -13.41 -22.03
N ARG A 453 20.34 -13.90 -20.87
CA ARG A 453 20.48 -15.30 -20.44
C ARG A 453 19.19 -16.10 -20.62
N THR A 454 18.16 -15.48 -21.17
CA THR A 454 16.84 -16.11 -21.33
C THR A 454 16.69 -16.67 -22.73
N ASP A 455 16.14 -17.89 -22.85
CA ASP A 455 15.83 -18.48 -24.15
C ASP A 455 14.70 -17.71 -24.85
N LEU A 456 15.01 -17.09 -25.99
CA LEU A 456 14.08 -16.31 -26.80
C LEU A 456 13.29 -17.14 -27.82
N VAL A 457 13.57 -18.45 -27.95
CA VAL A 457 12.73 -19.35 -28.75
C VAL A 457 11.35 -19.47 -28.12
N SER A 458 11.26 -19.36 -26.79
CA SER A 458 10.00 -19.27 -26.07
C SER A 458 9.23 -17.98 -26.42
N PRO A 459 8.01 -18.07 -27.00
CA PRO A 459 7.21 -16.90 -27.34
C PRO A 459 6.91 -16.00 -26.14
N LYS A 460 6.79 -16.59 -24.95
CA LYS A 460 6.57 -15.84 -23.70
C LYS A 460 7.77 -14.96 -23.35
N ASN A 461 8.98 -15.48 -23.52
CA ASN A 461 10.22 -14.74 -23.24
C ASN A 461 10.48 -13.66 -24.28
N ALA A 462 10.28 -13.98 -25.56
CA ALA A 462 10.35 -13.01 -26.64
C ALA A 462 9.34 -11.86 -26.43
N LEU A 463 8.10 -12.17 -26.03
CA LEU A 463 7.09 -11.16 -25.73
C LEU A 463 7.48 -10.25 -24.57
N MET A 464 8.10 -10.79 -23.51
CA MET A 464 8.62 -9.99 -22.39
C MET A 464 9.68 -8.98 -22.85
N LEU A 465 10.64 -9.43 -23.69
CA LEU A 465 11.67 -8.56 -24.26
C LEU A 465 11.07 -7.50 -25.19
N PHE A 466 10.16 -7.90 -26.08
CA PHE A 466 9.44 -6.99 -26.97
C PHE A 466 8.69 -5.90 -26.19
N ARG A 467 7.98 -6.26 -25.11
CA ARG A 467 7.23 -5.29 -24.30
C ARG A 467 8.16 -4.26 -23.65
N ALA A 468 9.26 -4.70 -23.04
CA ALA A 468 10.22 -3.78 -22.42
C ALA A 468 10.84 -2.84 -23.48
N THR A 469 11.39 -3.41 -24.55
CA THR A 469 12.03 -2.63 -25.63
C THR A 469 11.06 -1.65 -26.28
N LYS A 470 9.80 -2.03 -26.49
CA LYS A 470 8.75 -1.11 -26.98
C LYS A 470 8.55 0.12 -26.09
N VAL A 471 8.66 -0.02 -24.77
CA VAL A 471 8.56 1.12 -23.85
C VAL A 471 9.76 2.04 -24.01
N PHE A 472 10.98 1.48 -24.01
CA PHE A 472 12.24 2.24 -24.12
C PHE A 472 12.47 2.84 -25.52
N ALA A 473 11.84 2.30 -26.55
CA ALA A 473 11.90 2.81 -27.92
C ALA A 473 10.98 4.04 -28.17
N GLN A 474 10.30 4.54 -27.14
CA GLN A 474 9.48 5.76 -27.29
C GLN A 474 10.38 6.97 -27.60
N PRO A 475 10.11 7.74 -28.68
CA PRO A 475 11.04 8.74 -29.22
C PRO A 475 11.55 9.77 -28.19
N SER A 476 10.67 10.24 -27.31
CA SER A 476 11.00 11.30 -26.35
C SER A 476 11.63 10.77 -25.05
N LEU A 477 11.59 9.45 -24.78
CA LEU A 477 12.00 8.90 -23.49
C LEU A 477 13.53 8.88 -23.32
N ALA A 478 14.28 8.40 -24.32
CA ALA A 478 15.74 8.32 -24.23
C ALA A 478 16.43 9.69 -24.02
N PRO A 479 16.05 10.76 -24.75
CA PRO A 479 16.60 12.10 -24.50
C PRO A 479 16.36 12.61 -23.07
N VAL A 480 15.17 12.35 -22.51
CA VAL A 480 14.83 12.76 -21.13
C VAL A 480 15.66 12.01 -20.09
N ILE A 481 15.85 10.69 -20.26
CA ILE A 481 16.70 9.87 -19.41
C ILE A 481 18.15 10.40 -19.44
N GLN A 482 18.69 10.64 -20.64
CA GLN A 482 20.05 11.17 -20.82
C GLN A 482 20.23 12.54 -20.17
N LYS A 483 19.25 13.45 -20.32
CA LYS A 483 19.28 14.77 -19.67
C LYS A 483 19.30 14.65 -18.14
N GLY A 484 18.53 13.72 -17.57
CA GLY A 484 18.54 13.45 -16.13
C GLY A 484 19.89 12.93 -15.63
N GLN A 485 20.55 12.04 -16.38
CA GLN A 485 21.88 11.53 -16.05
C GLN A 485 22.97 12.61 -16.09
N LEU A 486 22.90 13.53 -17.07
CA LEU A 486 23.84 14.64 -17.22
C LEU A 486 23.66 15.70 -16.12
N GLY A 487 22.40 16.02 -15.76
CA GLY A 487 22.10 16.96 -14.68
C GLY A 487 22.63 16.50 -13.31
N GLY A 488 22.52 15.20 -13.00
CA GLY A 488 23.06 14.63 -11.77
C GLY A 488 24.60 14.59 -11.70
N ARG A 489 25.31 14.66 -12.84
CA ARG A 489 26.77 14.77 -12.88
C ARG A 489 27.28 16.21 -12.73
N GLY A 490 26.45 17.20 -13.06
CA GLY A 490 26.83 18.62 -13.00
C GLY A 490 26.94 19.16 -11.56
N GLU A 491 26.09 18.70 -10.64
CA GLU A 491 26.19 19.09 -9.22
C GLU A 491 27.40 18.48 -8.50
N ALA A 492 27.94 17.36 -9.01
CA ALA A 492 29.15 16.72 -8.48
C ALA A 492 30.46 17.42 -8.91
N SER A 493 30.39 18.48 -9.70
CA SER A 493 31.58 19.24 -10.16
C SER A 493 31.79 20.55 -9.39
N PHE A 494 30.93 20.86 -8.41
CA PHE A 494 30.98 22.10 -7.61
C PHE A 494 30.92 21.89 -6.08
N LEU A 495 31.16 20.67 -5.60
CA LEU A 495 31.51 20.36 -4.21
C LEU A 495 32.80 19.55 -4.22
#